data_AF-A0A183CKP9-F1
#
_entry.id   AF-A0A183CKP9-F1
#
_cell.length_a   1.000
_cell.length_b   1.000
_cell.length_c   1.000
_cell.angle_alpha   90.00
_cell.angle_beta   90.00
_cell.angle_gamma   90.00
#
_symmetry.space_group_name_H-M   'P 1'
#
loop_
_entity.id
_entity.type
_entity.pdbx_description
1 polymer ?
#
loop_
_entity_poly.entity_id
_entity_poly.type
_entity_poly.pdbx_seq_one_letter_code
_entity_poly.pdbx_strand_id
1 'polypeptide(L)'
;MRKIGQMAGWGQIINETGHHLLPNKPHLITIPIQDAEECGSRAALRSTGFDENSHLCAGLRSTGGLEGDSGSALVVDISGRAYAVGIFSMQIISKWRTRQEC
;
A
#
# COMPACT_ATOMS: atom_id res chain seq x y z
N MET A 1 16.54 -9.13 4.86
CA MET A 1 16.56 -7.71 4.42
C MET A 1 15.19 -7.38 3.83
N ARG A 2 14.53 -6.32 4.29
CA ARG A 2 13.26 -5.87 3.70
C ARG A 2 13.53 -5.23 2.33
N LYS A 3 12.85 -5.68 1.29
CA LYS A 3 12.94 -5.06 -0.05
C LYS A 3 12.16 -3.75 -0.05
N ILE A 4 12.65 -2.76 -0.77
CA ILE A 4 11.97 -1.47 -0.94
C ILE A 4 11.37 -1.44 -2.34
N GLY A 5 10.09 -1.10 -2.43
CA GLY A 5 9.37 -0.93 -3.68
C GLY A 5 8.93 0.52 -3.88
N GLN A 6 8.61 0.85 -5.12
CA GLN A 6 8.06 2.13 -5.52
C GLN A 6 6.70 1.93 -6.16
N MET A 7 5.78 2.83 -5.92
CA MET A 7 4.44 2.80 -6.50
C MET A 7 4.06 4.21 -6.91
N ALA A 8 3.50 4.36 -8.11
CA ALA A 8 3.05 5.65 -8.63
C ALA A 8 1.59 5.57 -9.05
N GLY A 9 0.85 6.65 -8.85
CA GLY A 9 -0.56 6.72 -9.19
C GLY A 9 -1.13 8.13 -9.10
N TRP A 10 -2.39 8.27 -9.50
CA TRP A 10 -3.21 9.47 -9.38
C TRP A 10 -4.30 9.31 -8.31
N GLY A 11 -4.19 8.30 -7.46
CA GLY A 11 -5.12 8.09 -6.37
C GLY A 11 -5.17 9.27 -5.41
N GLN A 12 -6.16 9.22 -4.54
CA GLN A 12 -6.36 10.25 -3.54
C GLN A 12 -5.12 10.43 -2.68
N ILE A 13 -4.89 11.66 -2.23
CA ILE A 13 -3.95 11.97 -1.15
C ILE A 13 -4.72 12.54 0.03
N ILE A 14 -4.21 12.32 1.24
CA ILE A 14 -4.75 12.90 2.47
C ILE A 14 -3.80 14.00 2.91
N ASN A 15 -4.30 15.22 3.07
CA ASN A 15 -3.50 16.33 3.58
C ASN A 15 -3.39 16.26 5.13
N GLU A 16 -2.64 17.21 5.71
CA GLU A 16 -2.44 17.29 7.17
C GLU A 16 -3.73 17.46 7.98
N THR A 17 -4.78 18.03 7.37
CA THR A 17 -6.10 18.20 8.01
C THR A 17 -7.02 16.98 7.82
N GLY A 18 -6.53 15.90 7.21
CA GLY A 18 -7.32 14.69 6.96
C GLY A 18 -8.26 14.79 5.74
N HIS A 19 -8.21 15.88 4.98
CA HIS A 19 -9.02 16.06 3.77
C HIS A 19 -8.47 15.25 2.61
N HIS A 20 -9.38 14.60 1.90
CA HIS A 20 -9.09 13.86 0.68
C HIS A 20 -8.98 14.82 -0.50
N LEU A 21 -7.90 14.70 -1.25
CA LEU A 21 -7.65 15.48 -2.44
C LEU A 21 -7.47 14.54 -3.63
N LEU A 22 -7.95 14.97 -4.79
CA LEU A 22 -7.72 14.29 -6.08
C LEU A 22 -6.61 15.03 -6.83
N PRO A 23 -5.38 14.50 -6.83
CA PRO A 23 -4.26 15.18 -7.46
C PRO A 23 -4.40 15.14 -8.99
N ASN A 24 -4.01 16.23 -9.65
CA ASN A 24 -3.95 16.31 -11.12
C ASN A 24 -2.59 15.88 -11.70
N LYS A 25 -1.69 15.37 -10.85
CA LYS A 25 -0.36 14.88 -11.21
C LYS A 25 -0.12 13.55 -10.49
N PRO A 26 0.65 12.62 -11.10
CA PRO A 26 0.98 11.40 -10.43
C PRO A 26 1.89 11.69 -9.24
N HIS A 27 1.69 10.95 -8.17
CA HIS A 27 2.59 10.96 -7.03
C HIS A 27 3.29 9.60 -6.95
N LEU A 28 4.48 9.61 -6.35
CA LEU A 28 5.34 8.43 -6.20
C LEU A 28 5.58 8.21 -4.71
N ILE A 29 5.36 6.99 -4.25
CA ILE A 29 5.71 6.57 -2.89
C ILE A 29 6.78 5.50 -2.93
N THR A 30 7.66 5.52 -1.95
CA THR A 30 8.67 4.48 -1.73
C THR A 30 8.30 3.76 -0.44
N ILE A 31 8.01 2.46 -0.53
CA ILE A 31 7.41 1.68 0.55
C ILE A 31 8.14 0.35 0.77
N PRO A 32 8.35 -0.06 2.03
CA PRO A 32 8.95 -1.36 2.32
C PRO A 32 7.95 -2.49 2.05
N ILE A 33 8.39 -3.51 1.32
CA ILE A 33 7.68 -4.79 1.19
C ILE A 33 7.80 -5.53 2.51
N GLN A 34 6.65 -5.95 3.03
CA GLN A 34 6.53 -6.67 4.29
C GLN A 34 6.65 -8.18 4.05
N ASP A 35 6.97 -8.89 5.12
CA ASP A 35 6.88 -10.35 5.13
C ASP A 35 5.41 -10.79 4.98
N ALA A 36 5.16 -11.79 4.12
CA ALA A 36 3.82 -12.20 3.77
C ALA A 36 3.13 -12.94 4.94
N GLU A 37 3.87 -13.78 5.66
CA GLU A 37 3.35 -14.52 6.83
C GLU A 37 3.05 -13.53 7.97
N GLU A 38 4.00 -12.63 8.26
CA GLU A 38 3.81 -11.59 9.28
C GLU A 38 2.60 -10.72 8.94
N CYS A 39 2.44 -10.31 7.68
CA CYS A 39 1.30 -9.50 7.28
C CYS A 39 -0.03 -10.26 7.31
N GLY A 40 -0.08 -11.47 6.75
CA GLY A 40 -1.27 -12.32 6.70
C GLY A 40 -1.74 -12.78 8.09
N SER A 41 -0.87 -12.74 9.10
CA SER A 41 -1.25 -12.98 10.50
C SER A 41 -2.20 -11.90 11.07
N ARG A 42 -2.28 -10.72 10.45
CA ARG A 42 -3.13 -9.61 10.94
C ARG A 42 -4.60 -9.95 10.73
N ALA A 43 -5.36 -9.94 11.83
CA ALA A 43 -6.78 -10.30 11.84
C ALA A 43 -7.62 -9.56 10.78
N ALA A 44 -7.31 -8.28 10.52
CA ALA A 44 -8.00 -7.47 9.51
C ALA A 44 -7.85 -7.99 8.07
N LEU A 45 -6.73 -8.65 7.75
CA LEU A 45 -6.46 -9.23 6.42
C LEU A 45 -7.06 -10.63 6.28
N ARG A 46 -7.10 -11.41 7.37
CA ARG A 46 -7.74 -12.74 7.36
C ARG A 46 -9.22 -12.67 6.98
N SER A 47 -9.92 -11.60 7.39
CA SER A 47 -11.34 -11.41 7.05
C SER A 47 -11.60 -11.02 5.58
N THR A 48 -10.57 -10.71 4.79
CA THR A 48 -10.73 -10.26 3.39
C THR A 48 -10.42 -11.34 2.36
N GLY A 49 -10.11 -12.57 2.79
CA GLY A 49 -9.64 -13.62 1.89
C GLY A 49 -8.21 -13.40 1.38
N PHE A 50 -7.37 -12.70 2.17
CA PHE A 50 -5.94 -12.62 1.91
C PHE A 50 -5.33 -14.03 1.84
N ASP A 51 -4.54 -14.28 0.80
CA ASP A 51 -3.77 -15.51 0.60
C ASP A 51 -2.29 -15.13 0.40
N GLU A 52 -1.44 -15.56 1.32
CA GLU A 52 0.00 -15.27 1.32
C GLU A 52 0.74 -15.75 0.07
N ASN A 53 0.16 -16.65 -0.73
CA ASN A 53 0.77 -17.15 -1.96
C ASN A 53 0.49 -16.24 -3.17
N SER A 54 -0.62 -15.50 -3.15
CA SER A 54 -1.07 -14.65 -4.25
C SER A 54 -1.08 -13.15 -3.91
N HIS A 55 -0.90 -12.81 -2.63
CA HIS A 55 -0.90 -11.45 -2.14
C HIS A 55 0.43 -11.10 -1.47
N LEU A 56 0.75 -9.81 -1.51
CA LEU A 56 1.86 -9.22 -0.77
C LEU A 56 1.38 -7.98 -0.03
N CYS A 57 2.11 -7.64 1.02
CA CYS A 57 1.91 -6.39 1.73
C CYS A 57 3.10 -5.45 1.51
N ALA A 58 2.81 -4.16 1.37
CA ALA A 58 3.83 -3.13 1.31
C ALA A 58 3.33 -1.86 2.04
N GLY A 59 4.27 -1.12 2.62
CA GLY A 59 3.98 0.10 3.39
C GLY A 59 4.13 -0.06 4.90
N LEU A 60 4.12 1.09 5.57
CA LEU A 60 4.07 1.25 7.02
C LEU A 60 2.68 1.79 7.43
N ARG A 61 2.44 1.91 8.74
CA ARG A 61 1.25 2.61 9.25
C ARG A 61 1.09 3.96 8.53
N SER A 62 -0.14 4.25 8.08
CA SER A 62 -0.53 5.48 7.37
C SER A 62 0.25 5.81 6.09
N THR A 63 0.91 4.82 5.46
CA THR A 63 1.60 5.01 4.16
C THR A 63 1.18 3.92 3.18
N GLY A 64 0.79 4.29 1.97
CA GLY A 64 0.34 3.37 0.95
C GLY A 64 -0.61 4.04 -0.04
N GLY A 65 -1.11 3.26 -1.00
CA GLY A 65 -2.11 3.72 -1.96
C GLY A 65 -3.47 3.93 -1.32
N LEU A 66 -4.27 4.79 -1.93
CA LEU A 66 -5.65 5.10 -1.54
C LEU A 66 -6.59 4.85 -2.71
N GLU A 67 -7.85 5.23 -2.54
CA GLU A 67 -8.86 5.18 -3.60
C GLU A 67 -8.34 5.88 -4.87
N GLY A 68 -8.44 5.19 -6.01
CA GLY A 68 -7.90 5.65 -7.29
C GLY A 68 -6.49 5.17 -7.62
N ASP A 69 -5.75 4.56 -6.67
CA ASP A 69 -4.49 3.88 -6.96
C ASP A 69 -4.69 2.41 -7.37
N SER A 70 -5.90 1.87 -7.31
CA SER A 70 -6.21 0.49 -7.70
C SER A 70 -5.71 0.20 -9.12
N GLY A 71 -4.93 -0.88 -9.27
CA GLY A 71 -4.27 -1.25 -10.53
C GLY A 71 -2.85 -0.68 -10.69
N SER A 72 -2.40 0.22 -9.82
CA SER A 72 -1.02 0.73 -9.87
C SER A 72 0.00 -0.38 -9.57
N ALA A 73 1.15 -0.32 -10.26
CA ALA A 73 2.20 -1.31 -10.12
C ALA A 73 3.11 -0.99 -8.92
N LEU A 74 3.38 -2.00 -8.10
CA LEU A 74 4.50 -1.98 -7.16
C LEU A 74 5.75 -2.48 -7.88
N VAL A 75 6.75 -1.61 -8.00
CA VAL A 75 7.98 -1.84 -8.76
C VAL A 75 9.16 -1.94 -7.82
N VAL A 76 10.05 -2.90 -8.06
CA VAL A 76 11.34 -3.03 -7.36
C VAL A 76 12.47 -2.91 -8.38
N ASP A 77 13.49 -2.13 -8.05
CA ASP A 77 14.74 -2.14 -8.79
C ASP A 77 15.57 -3.38 -8.40
N ILE A 78 15.92 -4.19 -9.40
CA ILE A 78 16.82 -5.33 -9.24
C ILE A 78 17.94 -5.13 -10.26
N SER A 79 19.11 -4.72 -9.76
CA SER A 79 20.32 -4.52 -10.57
C SER A 79 20.13 -3.50 -11.71
N GLY A 80 19.45 -2.38 -11.43
CA GLY A 80 19.22 -1.30 -12.39
C GLY A 80 18.07 -1.56 -13.37
N ARG A 81 17.23 -2.57 -13.09
CA ARG A 81 16.04 -2.88 -13.88
C ARG A 81 14.81 -2.89 -12.98
N ALA A 82 13.77 -2.23 -13.45
CA ALA A 82 12.47 -2.17 -12.79
C ALA A 82 11.66 -3.44 -13.07
N TYR A 83 11.22 -4.12 -12.01
CA TYR A 83 10.32 -5.28 -12.09
C TYR A 83 9.02 -4.97 -11.36
N ALA A 84 7.89 -5.17 -12.02
CA ALA A 84 6.58 -5.18 -11.36
C ALA A 84 6.47 -6.46 -10.52
N VAL A 85 6.34 -6.30 -9.21
CA VAL A 85 6.26 -7.42 -8.26
C VAL A 85 4.87 -7.56 -7.64
N GLY A 86 4.00 -6.58 -7.84
CA GLY A 86 2.63 -6.61 -7.36
C GLY A 86 1.76 -5.53 -8.01
N ILE A 87 0.46 -5.66 -7.80
CA ILE A 87 -0.56 -4.72 -8.24
C ILE A 87 -1.31 -4.25 -7.00
N PHE A 88 -1.44 -2.94 -6.81
CA PHE A 88 -2.22 -2.40 -5.71
C PHE A 88 -3.71 -2.70 -5.95
N SER A 89 -4.33 -3.43 -5.01
CA SER A 89 -5.74 -3.78 -5.07
C SER A 89 -6.56 -2.83 -4.20
N MET A 90 -6.40 -2.94 -2.88
CA MET A 90 -7.13 -2.18 -1.88
C MET A 90 -6.26 -1.97 -0.64
N GLN A 91 -6.44 -0.85 0.05
CA GLN A 91 -5.91 -0.66 1.39
C GLN A 91 -6.87 -1.22 2.45
N ILE A 92 -6.40 -2.19 3.23
CA ILE A 92 -7.22 -2.86 4.27
C ILE A 92 -7.08 -2.16 5.64
N ILE A 93 -6.19 -1.17 5.74
CA ILE A 93 -6.04 -0.27 6.92
C ILE A 93 -6.96 0.97 6.79
N SER A 94 -8.13 0.84 6.16
CA SER A 94 -9.12 1.93 6.06
C SER A 94 -9.98 2.11 7.33
N LYS A 95 -9.92 1.18 8.30
CA LYS A 95 -10.78 1.19 9.49
C LYS A 95 -10.20 1.80 10.77
N TRP A 96 -8.94 2.27 10.78
CA TRP A 96 -8.41 2.94 11.99
C TRP A 96 -8.82 4.41 12.13
N ARG A 97 -9.62 4.94 11.20
CA ARG A 97 -10.16 6.31 11.29
C ARG A 97 -11.27 6.49 12.35
N THR A 98 -11.63 5.45 13.11
CA THR A 98 -12.59 5.59 14.23
C THR A 98 -12.04 5.20 15.60
N ARG A 99 -10.73 4.95 15.75
CA ARG A 99 -10.09 4.86 17.07
C ARG A 99 -8.78 5.65 17.09
N GLN A 100 -8.90 6.96 16.94
CA GLN A 100 -8.12 7.85 17.80
C GLN A 100 -8.86 7.87 19.13
N GLU A 101 -8.49 6.97 20.03
CA GLU A 101 -8.67 7.22 21.46
C GLU A 101 -7.33 7.79 21.95
N CYS A 102 -7.42 9.06 22.36
CA CYS A 102 -6.51 9.90 23.16
C CYS A 102 -5.03 9.50 23.29
#